data_AF-A0A7X6UXI3-F1
#
_entry.id   AF-A0A7X6UXI3-F1
#
_cell.length_a   1.000
_cell.length_b   1.000
_cell.length_c   1.000
_cell.angle_alpha   90.00
_cell.angle_beta   90.00
_cell.angle_gamma   90.00
#
_symmetry.space_group_name_H-M   'P 1'
#
loop_
_entity.id
_entity.type
_entity.pdbx_description
1 polymer ?
#
loop_
_entity_poly.entity_id
_entity_poly.type
_entity_poly.pdbx_seq_one_letter_code
_entity_poly.pdbx_strand_id
1 'polypeptide(L)'
;QTPCSLALSLNGTNDEVRSKLMPINKRWPLDELLAAVDYFLADTKNYITFEYILIKGITTTPQAAKELIKIAHRRRCKVNAIVLNPGDNPDLHAPNQTEIDEFLNIVRAGKVQIHLRTPRGQDILAACGQLAIKQKKVA
;
A
#
# COMPACT_ATOMS: atom_id res chain seq x y z
N GLN A 1 24.45 2.22 -9.18
CA GLN A 1 23.71 2.46 -7.92
C GLN A 1 22.88 3.73 -8.08
N THR A 2 21.57 3.65 -7.92
CA THR A 2 20.69 4.82 -7.97
C THR A 2 20.78 5.61 -6.66
N PRO A 3 20.96 6.93 -6.67
CA PRO A 3 21.13 7.74 -5.45
C PRO A 3 19.84 7.91 -4.62
N CYS A 4 18.73 7.34 -5.07
CA CYS A 4 17.40 7.53 -4.49
C CYS A 4 16.84 6.25 -3.87
N SER A 5 16.00 6.42 -2.84
CA SER A 5 15.18 5.33 -2.29
C SER A 5 13.92 5.12 -3.14
N LEU A 6 13.50 3.88 -3.32
CA LEU A 6 12.29 3.53 -4.08
C LEU A 6 11.15 3.14 -3.13
N ALA A 7 10.03 3.83 -3.26
CA ALA A 7 8.77 3.46 -2.64
C ALA A 7 7.73 3.12 -3.72
N LEU A 8 6.95 2.05 -3.51
CA LEU A 8 5.99 1.53 -4.48
C LEU A 8 4.62 1.37 -3.84
N SER A 9 3.61 2.01 -4.44
CA SER A 9 2.21 1.86 -4.07
C SER A 9 1.70 0.48 -4.46
N LEU A 10 1.58 -0.42 -3.49
CA LEU A 10 1.15 -1.80 -3.70
C LEU A 10 -0.37 -1.95 -3.59
N ASN A 11 -1.00 -1.42 -2.54
CA ASN A 11 -2.46 -1.26 -2.37
C ASN A 11 -3.36 -2.41 -2.87
N GLY A 12 -2.87 -3.66 -2.81
CA GLY A 12 -3.53 -4.85 -3.33
C GLY A 12 -2.54 -5.99 -3.48
N THR A 13 -2.87 -7.15 -2.92
CA THR A 13 -2.01 -8.35 -2.89
C THR A 13 -2.33 -9.37 -3.97
N ASN A 14 -3.37 -9.11 -4.77
CA ASN A 14 -3.80 -9.86 -5.94
C ASN A 14 -4.39 -8.89 -6.98
N ASP A 15 -4.43 -9.31 -8.24
CA ASP A 15 -4.87 -8.46 -9.35
C ASP A 15 -6.34 -8.04 -9.26
N GLU A 16 -7.20 -8.87 -8.65
CA GLU A 16 -8.62 -8.53 -8.49
C GLU A 16 -8.78 -7.28 -7.62
N VAL A 17 -8.19 -7.30 -6.42
CA VAL A 17 -8.22 -6.16 -5.49
C VAL A 17 -7.45 -4.98 -6.06
N ARG A 18 -6.25 -5.23 -6.60
CA ARG A 18 -5.38 -4.16 -7.10
C ARG A 18 -5.97 -3.45 -8.31
N SER A 19 -6.66 -4.14 -9.22
CA SER A 19 -7.32 -3.52 -10.38
C SER A 19 -8.55 -2.69 -10.00
N LYS A 20 -9.23 -3.04 -8.90
CA LYS A 20 -10.34 -2.25 -8.35
C LYS A 20 -9.84 -0.93 -7.74
N LEU A 21 -8.73 -0.97 -7.00
CA LEU A 21 -8.18 0.19 -6.29
C LEU A 21 -7.21 1.04 -7.14
N MET A 22 -6.47 0.41 -8.04
CA MET A 22 -5.44 1.02 -8.89
C MET A 22 -5.66 0.60 -10.35
N PRO A 23 -6.45 1.34 -11.15
CA PRO A 23 -6.77 0.98 -12.54
C PRO A 23 -5.55 0.76 -13.43
N ILE A 24 -4.40 1.36 -13.10
CA ILE A 24 -3.11 1.13 -13.77
C ILE A 24 -2.70 -0.35 -13.77
N ASN A 25 -3.18 -1.15 -12.82
CA ASN A 25 -2.91 -2.58 -12.74
C ASN A 25 -3.46 -3.37 -13.94
N LYS A 26 -4.50 -2.86 -14.61
CA LYS A 26 -5.01 -3.47 -15.85
C LYS A 26 -4.01 -3.40 -16.99
N ARG A 27 -3.13 -2.39 -16.97
CA ARG A 27 -2.05 -2.22 -17.96
C ARG A 27 -0.76 -2.90 -17.50
N TRP A 28 -0.48 -2.86 -16.21
CA TRP A 28 0.72 -3.45 -15.60
C TRP A 28 0.29 -4.33 -14.42
N PRO A 29 -0.01 -5.61 -14.68
CA PRO A 29 -0.47 -6.54 -13.65
C PRO A 29 0.56 -6.76 -12.53
N LEU A 30 0.09 -7.32 -11.42
CA LEU A 30 0.88 -7.44 -10.21
C LEU A 30 2.14 -8.30 -10.39
N ASP A 31 2.06 -9.37 -11.17
CA ASP A 31 3.21 -10.25 -11.44
C ASP A 31 4.31 -9.54 -12.24
N GLU A 32 3.95 -8.80 -13.30
CA GLU A 32 4.86 -7.97 -14.09
C GLU A 32 5.52 -6.89 -13.22
N LEU A 33 4.71 -6.22 -12.40
CA LEU A 33 5.21 -5.21 -11.46
C LEU A 33 6.23 -5.81 -10.49
N LEU A 34 5.91 -6.96 -9.91
CA LEU A 34 6.76 -7.63 -8.95
C LEU A 34 8.03 -8.19 -9.61
N ALA A 35 7.97 -8.60 -10.88
CA ALA A 35 9.15 -8.98 -11.67
C ALA A 35 10.07 -7.77 -11.91
N ALA A 36 9.51 -6.60 -12.21
CA ALA A 36 10.29 -5.36 -12.35
C ALA A 36 10.95 -4.94 -11.02
N VAL A 37 10.26 -5.15 -9.89
CA VAL A 37 10.84 -4.94 -8.55
C VAL A 37 11.99 -5.92 -8.31
N ASP A 38 11.82 -7.19 -8.67
CA ASP A 38 12.87 -8.21 -8.50
C ASP A 38 14.10 -7.88 -9.34
N TYR A 39 13.90 -7.41 -10.58
CA TYR A 39 14.97 -6.90 -11.43
C TYR A 39 15.72 -5.72 -10.78
N PHE A 40 15.00 -4.74 -10.23
CA PHE A 40 15.60 -3.60 -9.54
C PHE A 40 16.39 -4.01 -8.29
N LEU A 41 15.88 -4.99 -7.53
CA LEU A 41 16.54 -5.52 -6.34
C LEU A 41 17.75 -6.41 -6.66
N ALA A 42 17.82 -6.98 -7.86
CA ALA A 42 18.98 -7.74 -8.30
C ALA A 42 20.19 -6.83 -8.59
N ASP A 43 19.95 -5.65 -9.19
CA ASP A 43 21.00 -4.67 -9.50
C ASP A 43 21.42 -3.83 -8.28
N THR A 44 20.55 -3.72 -7.27
CA THR A 44 20.78 -2.84 -6.11
C THR A 44 20.86 -3.59 -4.78
N LYS A 45 21.75 -3.14 -3.88
CA LYS A 45 21.76 -3.63 -2.49
C LYS A 45 20.75 -2.90 -1.60
N ASN A 46 19.77 -2.21 -2.17
CA ASN A 46 18.84 -1.36 -1.44
C ASN A 46 17.60 -2.15 -0.98
N TYR A 47 16.84 -1.54 -0.08
CA TYR A 47 15.48 -1.99 0.25
C TYR A 47 14.49 -1.22 -0.62
N ILE A 48 13.40 -1.88 -1.00
CA ILE A 48 12.20 -1.20 -1.50
C ILE A 48 11.21 -1.00 -0.36
N THR A 49 10.47 0.10 -0.37
CA THR A 49 9.36 0.30 0.54
C THR A 49 8.04 0.09 -0.20
N PHE A 50 7.21 -0.84 0.25
CA PHE A 50 5.84 -0.96 -0.22
C PHE A 50 4.94 -0.05 0.60
N GLU A 51 4.26 0.89 -0.06
CA GLU A 51 3.16 1.65 0.50
C GLU A 51 1.88 0.83 0.37
N TYR A 52 1.16 0.64 1.48
CA TYR A 52 0.02 -0.26 1.56
C TYR A 52 -1.13 0.39 2.35
N ILE A 53 -2.16 0.83 1.63
CA ILE A 53 -3.34 1.43 2.25
C ILE A 53 -4.20 0.34 2.90
N LEU A 54 -4.54 0.51 4.16
CA LEU A 54 -5.43 -0.35 4.93
C LEU A 54 -6.88 0.11 4.73
N ILE A 55 -7.67 -0.73 4.08
CA ILE A 55 -9.09 -0.50 3.77
C ILE A 55 -9.90 -1.66 4.33
N LYS A 56 -10.92 -1.33 5.13
CA LYS A 56 -11.78 -2.29 5.83
C LYS A 56 -12.35 -3.32 4.86
N GLY A 57 -12.18 -4.61 5.18
CA GLY A 57 -12.73 -5.72 4.41
C GLY A 57 -12.10 -5.95 3.02
N ILE A 58 -11.14 -5.11 2.59
CA ILE A 58 -10.52 -5.20 1.26
C ILE A 58 -9.04 -5.52 1.40
N THR A 59 -8.24 -4.58 1.89
CA THR A 59 -6.79 -4.75 2.07
C THR A 59 -6.38 -5.01 3.52
N THR A 60 -7.26 -4.74 4.49
CA THR A 60 -7.03 -5.04 5.91
C THR A 60 -7.78 -6.29 6.35
N THR A 61 -7.40 -7.45 5.80
CA THR A 61 -8.01 -8.74 6.16
C THR A 61 -6.92 -9.77 6.49
N PRO A 62 -7.24 -10.82 7.27
CA PRO A 62 -6.29 -11.90 7.54
C PRO A 62 -5.75 -12.56 6.26
N GLN A 63 -6.57 -12.64 5.21
CA GLN A 63 -6.17 -13.17 3.93
C GLN A 63 -5.17 -12.25 3.21
N ALA A 64 -5.47 -10.96 3.12
CA ALA A 64 -4.57 -9.96 2.53
C ALA A 64 -3.23 -9.91 3.28
N ALA A 65 -3.24 -10.03 4.61
CA ALA A 65 -2.02 -10.12 5.42
C ALA A 65 -1.13 -11.32 5.01
N LYS A 66 -1.72 -12.51 4.85
CA LYS A 66 -1.00 -13.73 4.43
C LYS A 66 -0.44 -13.59 3.01
N GLU A 67 -1.17 -12.98 2.09
CA GLU A 67 -0.70 -12.73 0.73
C GLU A 67 0.44 -11.71 0.72
N LEU A 68 0.33 -10.64 1.51
CA LEU A 68 1.39 -9.64 1.67
C LEU A 68 2.68 -10.28 2.21
N ILE A 69 2.56 -11.19 3.17
CA ILE A 69 3.69 -11.97 3.70
C ILE A 69 4.39 -12.76 2.57
N LYS A 70 3.64 -13.43 1.69
CA LYS A 70 4.20 -14.17 0.54
C LYS A 70 4.94 -13.23 -0.42
N ILE A 71 4.40 -12.05 -0.70
CA ILE A 71 5.04 -11.05 -1.56
C ILE A 71 6.33 -10.54 -0.92
N ALA A 72 6.28 -10.23 0.37
CA ALA A 72 7.40 -9.65 1.11
C ALA A 72 8.56 -10.64 1.31
N HIS A 73 8.30 -11.92 1.60
CA HIS A 73 9.36 -12.91 1.84
C HIS A 73 10.31 -13.12 0.67
N ARG A 74 9.86 -12.84 -0.56
CA ARG A 74 10.69 -12.98 -1.76
C ARG A 74 11.58 -11.78 -2.01
N ARG A 75 11.45 -10.70 -1.21
CA ARG A 75 12.00 -9.38 -1.52
C ARG A 75 12.64 -8.74 -0.30
N ARG A 76 13.69 -7.96 -0.56
CA ARG A 76 14.30 -7.10 0.46
C ARG A 76 13.45 -5.84 0.59
N CYS A 77 12.38 -5.92 1.36
CA CYS A 77 11.42 -4.82 1.47
C CYS A 77 11.03 -4.44 2.90
N LYS A 78 10.52 -3.21 3.02
CA LYS A 78 9.75 -2.72 4.17
C LYS A 78 8.34 -2.43 3.72
N VAL A 79 7.37 -2.52 4.63
CA VAL A 79 5.98 -2.12 4.36
C VAL A 79 5.64 -0.91 5.22
N ASN A 80 5.10 0.12 4.58
CA ASN A 80 4.46 1.25 5.23
C ASN A 80 2.94 1.07 5.10
N ALA A 81 2.30 0.72 6.20
CA ALA A 81 0.85 0.61 6.29
C ALA A 81 0.25 2.00 6.54
N ILE A 82 -0.68 2.42 5.69
CA ILE A 82 -1.34 3.72 5.78
C ILE A 82 -2.82 3.47 6.02
N VAL A 83 -3.39 3.94 7.13
CA VAL A 83 -4.84 3.88 7.32
C VAL A 83 -5.52 4.74 6.25
N LEU A 84 -6.55 4.21 5.61
CA LEU A 84 -7.34 4.96 4.63
C LEU A 84 -7.76 6.31 5.22
N ASN A 85 -7.41 7.40 4.53
CA ASN A 85 -7.91 8.71 4.89
C ASN A 85 -9.37 8.86 4.40
N PRO A 86 -10.21 9.63 5.12
CA PRO A 86 -11.49 10.05 4.59
C PRO A 86 -11.31 10.69 3.21
N GLY A 87 -12.14 10.29 2.26
CA GLY A 87 -12.10 10.77 0.88
C GLY A 87 -13.47 10.66 0.22
N ASP A 88 -13.54 11.02 -1.05
CA ASP A 88 -14.81 11.19 -1.77
C ASP A 88 -15.50 9.87 -2.15
N ASN A 89 -14.81 8.72 -2.02
CA ASN A 89 -15.39 7.42 -2.33
C ASN A 89 -16.15 6.87 -1.11
N PRO A 90 -17.50 6.85 -1.11
CA PRO A 90 -18.28 6.43 0.03
C PRO A 90 -18.20 4.93 0.32
N ASP A 91 -17.76 4.12 -0.65
CA ASP A 91 -17.70 2.66 -0.53
C ASP A 91 -16.41 2.17 0.17
N LEU A 92 -15.44 3.06 0.40
CA LEU A 92 -14.18 2.73 1.04
C LEU A 92 -14.16 3.24 2.48
N HIS A 93 -13.98 2.32 3.42
CA HIS A 93 -13.98 2.63 4.84
C HIS A 93 -12.63 2.34 5.48
N ALA A 94 -12.22 3.21 6.40
CA ALA A 94 -11.08 2.95 7.25
C ALA A 94 -11.39 1.78 8.21
N PRO A 95 -10.45 0.86 8.44
CA PRO A 95 -10.61 -0.15 9.48
C PRO A 95 -10.64 0.47 10.88
N ASN A 96 -11.25 -0.25 11.81
CA ASN A 96 -11.15 0.07 13.22
C ASN A 96 -9.80 -0.39 13.81
N GLN A 97 -9.48 0.05 15.02
CA GLN A 97 -8.19 -0.24 15.67
C GLN A 97 -7.94 -1.74 15.83
N THR A 98 -8.96 -2.52 16.19
CA THR A 98 -8.85 -3.98 16.35
C THR A 98 -8.49 -4.67 15.04
N GLU A 99 -9.13 -4.28 13.92
CA GLU A 99 -8.83 -4.80 12.59
C GLU A 99 -7.41 -4.46 12.14
N ILE A 100 -6.95 -3.24 12.44
CA ILE A 100 -5.57 -2.81 12.17
C ILE A 100 -4.58 -3.65 12.98
N ASP A 101 -4.82 -3.80 14.28
CA ASP A 101 -3.93 -4.53 15.17
C ASP A 101 -3.84 -6.01 14.79
N GLU A 102 -4.96 -6.64 14.46
CA GLU A 102 -5.00 -8.02 13.95
C GLU A 102 -4.18 -8.16 12.67
N PHE A 103 -4.39 -7.28 11.68
CA PHE A 103 -3.64 -7.29 10.43
C PHE A 103 -2.13 -7.13 10.69
N LEU A 104 -1.74 -6.13 11.48
CA LEU A 104 -0.33 -5.88 11.81
C LEU A 104 0.30 -7.05 12.55
N ASN A 105 -0.44 -7.68 13.47
CA ASN A 105 0.05 -8.84 14.22
C ASN A 105 0.30 -10.04 13.30
N ILE A 106 -0.61 -10.32 12.36
CA ILE A 106 -0.42 -11.39 11.36
C ILE A 106 0.84 -11.12 10.53
N VAL A 107 0.98 -9.90 9.99
CA VAL A 107 2.12 -9.54 9.14
C VAL A 107 3.45 -9.58 9.89
N ARG A 108 3.48 -9.09 11.14
CA ARG A 108 4.67 -9.15 12.02
C ARG A 108 5.02 -10.57 12.42
N ALA A 109 4.03 -11.43 12.69
CA ALA A 109 4.25 -12.85 12.95
C ALA A 109 4.88 -13.56 11.73
N GLY A 110 4.54 -13.10 10.52
CA GLY A 110 5.22 -13.46 9.27
C GLY A 110 6.63 -12.86 9.10
N LYS A 111 7.22 -12.24 10.13
CA LYS A 111 8.56 -11.63 10.09
C LYS A 111 8.75 -10.56 9.01
N VAL A 112 7.67 -9.88 8.61
CA VAL A 112 7.74 -8.74 7.67
C VAL A 112 7.91 -7.44 8.45
N GLN A 113 8.84 -6.58 8.02
CA GLN A 113 9.03 -5.25 8.59
C GLN A 113 7.89 -4.33 8.16
N ILE A 114 6.87 -4.17 9.00
CA ILE A 114 5.70 -3.32 8.76
C ILE A 114 5.60 -2.18 9.78
N HIS A 115 5.46 -0.95 9.27
CA HIS A 115 5.29 0.26 10.08
C HIS A 115 3.92 0.85 9.79
N LEU A 116 3.14 1.09 10.84
CA LEU A 116 1.90 1.86 10.72
C LEU A 116 2.26 3.35 10.67
N ARG A 117 1.90 4.03 9.60
CA ARG A 117 2.12 5.46 9.45
C ARG A 117 1.06 6.21 10.24
N THR A 118 1.47 6.96 11.26
CA THR A 118 0.60 7.91 11.96
C THR A 118 0.17 9.01 10.98
N PRO A 119 -1.14 9.28 10.82
CA PRO A 119 -1.61 10.39 10.01
C PRO A 119 -1.05 11.72 10.58
N ARG A 120 -0.48 12.56 9.72
CA ARG A 120 -0.14 13.96 10.04
C ARG A 120 -0.98 14.83 9.12
N GLY A 121 -1.71 15.81 9.66
CA GLY A 121 -2.47 16.79 8.86
C GLY A 121 -3.87 16.36 8.39
N GLN A 122 -4.51 15.37 9.03
CA GLN A 122 -5.91 15.00 8.74
C GLN A 122 -6.88 16.15 9.07
N ASP A 123 -6.55 16.94 10.08
CA ASP A 123 -7.26 18.14 10.53
C ASP A 123 -7.29 19.26 9.48
N ILE A 124 -6.38 19.25 8.50
CA ILE A 124 -6.24 20.29 7.48
C ILE A 124 -6.36 19.77 6.03
N LEU A 125 -6.91 18.56 5.83
CA LEU A 125 -7.04 17.92 4.50
C LEU A 125 -5.70 17.83 3.71
N ALA A 126 -4.56 17.78 4.41
CA ALA A 126 -3.24 17.76 3.79
C ALA A 126 -2.60 16.35 3.79
N ALA A 127 -3.36 15.31 4.12
CA ALA A 127 -2.84 13.96 4.13
C ALA A 127 -2.55 13.45 2.70
N CYS A 128 -1.67 12.46 2.57
CA CYS A 128 -1.36 11.85 1.27
C CYS A 128 -2.65 11.37 0.59
N GLY A 129 -2.88 11.82 -0.65
CA GLY A 129 -4.10 11.57 -1.42
C GLY A 129 -5.19 12.64 -1.30
N GLN A 130 -5.06 13.61 -0.37
CA GLN A 130 -6.03 14.69 -0.16
C GLN A 130 -5.61 16.04 -0.77
N LEU A 131 -4.44 16.10 -1.42
CA LEU A 131 -3.99 17.27 -2.18
C LEU A 131 -4.82 17.43 -3.46
N ALA A 132 -6.05 17.90 -3.29
CA ALA A 132 -6.90 18.33 -4.39
C ALA A 132 -6.52 19.76 -4.79
N ILE A 133 -5.88 19.92 -5.95
CA ILE A 133 -5.91 21.20 -6.66
C ILE A 133 -7.38 21.40 -7.02
N LYS A 134 -8.06 22.38 -6.40
CA LYS A 134 -9.37 22.85 -6.86
C LYS A 134 -9.24 23.28 -8.32
N GLN A 135 -9.49 22.37 -9.26
CA GLN A 135 -9.67 22.74 -10.65
C GLN A 135 -10.93 23.60 -10.68
N LYS A 136 -10.78 24.90 -10.91
CA LYS A 136 -11.91 25.74 -11.31
C LYS A 136 -12.53 25.05 -12.52
N LYS A 137 -13.76 24.55 -12.38
CA LYS A 137 -14.59 24.23 -13.54
C LYS A 137 -14.60 25.49 -14.40
N VAL A 138 -13.97 25.40 -15.57
CA VAL A 138 -14.22 26.38 -16.63
C VAL A 138 -15.66 26.12 -17.04
N ALA A 139 -16.50 27.13 -16.81
CA ALA A 139 -17.90 27.15 -17.20
C ALA A 139 -18.05 27.17 -18.71
#